data_AF-A0AA38IYK4-F1
#
_entry.id   AF-A0AA38IYK4-F1
#
_cell.length_a   1.000
_cell.length_b   1.000
_cell.length_c   1.000
_cell.angle_alpha   90.00
_cell.angle_beta   90.00
_cell.angle_gamma   90.00
#
_symmetry.space_group_name_H-M   'P 1'
#
loop_
_entity.id
_entity.type
_entity.pdbx_description
1 polymer ?
#
loop_
_entity_poly.entity_id
_entity_poly.type
_entity_poly.pdbx_seq_one_letter_code
_entity_poly.pdbx_strand_id
1 'polypeptide(L)'
;MLSGSSNEFKETLDYIHVDEKWFYLTKVKTNFYVAPDEEIPVRSCRSKNFLIKVMFLAAVARPRYDPHRKADFNGKIGIWPFVVQEPGKRNSKNRQRGTLVTKPVEVTREVYVRTITEKLIPAIKEKWPRGSKTMPIKIQQDNARPHCSVDDEEVVRAGPENGWNIKMICQPPNSPDFNVLDLDFFNAIQSLQHKESRTNIDDMAVGWRN
;
A
#
# COMPACT_ATOMS: atom_id res chain seq x y z
N MET A 1 17.95 10.75 -24.57
CA MET A 1 19.33 10.50 -25.06
C MET A 1 19.97 9.48 -24.14
N LEU A 2 20.24 8.28 -24.66
CA LEU A 2 21.03 7.26 -23.96
C LEU A 2 22.51 7.55 -24.24
N SER A 3 23.26 7.98 -23.23
CA SER A 3 24.72 8.02 -23.27
C SER A 3 25.27 7.12 -22.19
N GLY A 4 25.84 5.98 -22.58
CA GLY A 4 26.42 5.00 -21.67
C GLY A 4 26.46 3.62 -22.31
N SER A 5 27.55 3.35 -23.02
CA SER A 5 27.88 2.08 -23.64
C SER A 5 28.31 1.04 -22.59
N SER A 6 27.34 0.44 -21.90
CA SER A 6 27.45 -0.94 -21.40
C SER A 6 26.04 -1.54 -21.36
N ASN A 7 25.82 -2.64 -22.09
CA ASN A 7 24.60 -3.46 -21.97
C ASN A 7 24.69 -4.30 -20.68
N GLU A 8 25.05 -3.68 -19.56
CA GLU A 8 25.12 -4.33 -18.27
C GLU A 8 23.74 -4.28 -17.63
N PHE A 9 23.25 -5.45 -17.24
CA PHE A 9 22.06 -5.55 -16.42
C PHE A 9 22.32 -4.83 -15.08
N LYS A 10 21.66 -3.69 -14.87
CA LYS A 10 21.68 -3.01 -13.58
C LYS A 10 20.77 -3.75 -12.63
N GLU A 11 21.35 -4.37 -11.61
CA GLU A 11 20.56 -4.96 -10.54
C GLU A 11 19.77 -3.85 -9.81
N THR A 12 18.44 -3.84 -9.99
CA THR A 12 17.50 -2.85 -9.45
C THR A 12 17.28 -2.99 -7.93
N LEU A 13 18.35 -3.22 -7.17
CA LEU A 13 18.33 -3.44 -5.71
C LEU A 13 18.09 -2.14 -4.93
N ASP A 14 18.21 -0.99 -5.59
CA ASP A 14 17.99 0.35 -5.06
C ASP A 14 16.52 0.81 -5.16
N TYR A 15 15.65 0.07 -5.86
CA TYR A 15 14.26 0.48 -6.09
C TYR A 15 13.31 -0.04 -5.00
N ILE A 16 12.40 0.84 -4.61
CA ILE A 16 11.19 0.54 -3.84
C ILE A 16 10.02 0.97 -4.72
N HIS A 17 9.20 0.01 -5.11
CA HIS A 17 7.96 0.28 -5.83
C HIS A 17 6.87 0.63 -4.83
N VAL A 18 6.20 1.76 -5.05
CA VAL A 18 5.02 2.16 -4.29
C VAL A 18 3.85 2.36 -5.22
N ASP A 19 2.67 2.04 -4.74
CA ASP A 19 1.42 2.29 -5.43
C ASP A 19 0.22 2.19 -4.49
N GLU A 20 -0.91 2.72 -4.94
CA GLU A 20 -2.17 2.72 -4.24
C GLU A 20 -3.22 1.82 -4.89
N LYS A 21 -3.94 1.08 -4.05
CA LYS A 21 -5.09 0.31 -4.52
C LYS A 21 -6.29 0.39 -3.61
N TRP A 22 -7.46 0.49 -4.23
CA TRP A 22 -8.75 0.27 -3.57
C TRP A 22 -8.97 -1.21 -3.29
N PHE A 23 -9.04 -1.56 -2.00
CA PHE A 23 -9.47 -2.88 -1.55
C PHE A 23 -10.95 -2.88 -1.18
N TYR A 24 -11.69 -3.87 -1.68
CA TYR A 24 -13.13 -4.00 -1.44
C TYR A 24 -13.40 -5.06 -0.38
N LEU A 25 -14.13 -4.69 0.66
CA LEU A 25 -14.46 -5.59 1.78
C LEU A 25 -15.16 -6.87 1.29
N THR A 26 -16.03 -6.76 0.28
CA THR A 26 -16.76 -7.89 -0.29
C THR A 26 -16.77 -7.83 -1.81
N LYS A 27 -16.84 -9.01 -2.46
CA LYS A 27 -17.02 -9.11 -3.92
C LYS A 27 -18.40 -8.62 -4.32
N VAL A 28 -18.49 -8.06 -5.53
CA VAL A 28 -19.77 -7.64 -6.15
C VAL A 28 -20.65 -8.85 -6.46
N LYS A 29 -20.06 -9.92 -6.98
CA LYS A 29 -20.71 -11.19 -7.28
C LYS A 29 -19.87 -12.31 -6.65
N THR A 30 -20.54 -13.26 -5.99
CA THR A 30 -19.93 -14.45 -5.39
C THR A 30 -20.78 -15.65 -5.76
N ASN A 31 -20.14 -16.74 -6.16
CA ASN A 31 -20.81 -18.01 -6.38
C ASN A 31 -20.81 -18.80 -5.07
N PHE A 32 -21.95 -19.37 -4.71
CA PHE A 32 -22.10 -20.24 -3.55
C PHE A 32 -22.44 -21.64 -4.04
N TYR A 33 -21.80 -22.64 -3.45
CA TYR A 33 -22.28 -24.02 -3.55
C TYR A 33 -23.30 -24.21 -2.43
N VAL A 34 -24.49 -24.68 -2.78
CA VAL A 34 -25.63 -24.84 -1.87
C VAL A 34 -26.14 -26.26 -2.04
N ALA A 35 -26.49 -26.93 -0.95
CA ALA A 35 -27.11 -28.25 -1.01
C ALA A 35 -28.49 -28.17 -1.71
N PRO A 36 -29.00 -29.25 -2.33
CA PRO A 36 -30.29 -29.21 -3.05
C PRO A 36 -31.48 -28.76 -2.20
N ASP A 37 -31.41 -28.94 -0.89
CA ASP A 37 -32.42 -28.63 0.12
C ASP A 37 -32.15 -27.33 0.90
N GLU A 38 -31.04 -26.64 0.63
CA GLU A 38 -30.66 -25.41 1.33
C GLU A 38 -31.11 -24.16 0.55
N GLU A 39 -31.56 -23.13 1.27
CA GLU A 39 -31.96 -21.87 0.65
C GLU A 39 -30.74 -21.11 0.10
N ILE A 40 -30.86 -20.62 -1.13
CA ILE A 40 -29.79 -19.85 -1.76
C ILE A 40 -29.59 -18.53 -0.98
N PRO A 41 -28.36 -18.24 -0.52
CA PRO A 41 -28.10 -17.02 0.22
C PRO A 41 -28.33 -15.79 -0.67
N VAL A 42 -29.34 -14.98 -0.33
CA VAL A 42 -29.64 -13.73 -1.04
C VAL A 42 -28.77 -12.60 -0.50
N ARG A 43 -27.85 -12.09 -1.33
CA ARG A 43 -27.13 -10.84 -1.05
C ARG A 43 -27.69 -9.70 -1.90
N SER A 44 -28.40 -8.77 -1.25
CA SER A 44 -28.84 -7.53 -1.89
C SER A 44 -28.03 -6.33 -1.40
N CYS A 45 -27.59 -5.47 -2.33
CA CYS A 45 -27.03 -4.16 -2.04
C CYS A 45 -27.66 -3.15 -3.00
N ARG A 46 -28.01 -1.96 -2.51
CA ARG A 46 -28.73 -0.94 -3.30
C ARG A 46 -27.94 -0.44 -4.51
N SER A 47 -26.61 -0.39 -4.42
CA SER A 47 -25.69 -0.05 -5.52
C SER A 47 -24.28 -0.50 -5.18
N LYS A 48 -23.47 -0.80 -6.21
CA LYS A 48 -22.03 -1.13 -6.07
C LYS A 48 -21.25 -0.02 -5.36
N ASN A 49 -21.72 1.22 -5.43
CA ASN A 49 -21.08 2.37 -4.79
C ASN A 49 -21.16 2.34 -3.26
N PHE A 50 -22.06 1.53 -2.69
CA PHE A 50 -22.16 1.35 -1.23
C PHE A 50 -21.28 0.22 -0.70
N LEU A 51 -20.56 -0.50 -1.57
CA LEU A 51 -19.58 -1.48 -1.11
C LEU A 51 -18.43 -0.74 -0.42
N ILE A 52 -18.19 -1.11 0.83
CA ILE A 52 -17.10 -0.55 1.63
C ILE A 52 -15.78 -0.87 0.91
N LYS A 53 -15.05 0.18 0.56
CA LYS A 53 -13.71 0.12 -0.01
C LYS A 53 -12.77 1.05 0.74
N VAL A 54 -11.52 0.67 0.85
CA VAL A 54 -10.46 1.46 1.49
C VAL A 54 -9.25 1.41 0.59
N MET A 55 -8.62 2.55 0.40
CA MET A 55 -7.38 2.63 -0.37
C MET A 55 -6.20 2.32 0.54
N PHE A 56 -5.22 1.60 0.03
CA PHE A 56 -3.99 1.30 0.73
C PHE A 56 -2.80 1.70 -0.13
N LEU A 57 -1.79 2.30 0.50
CA LEU A 57 -0.45 2.43 -0.07
C LEU A 57 0.34 1.17 0.26
N ALA A 58 0.93 0.51 -0.73
CA ALA A 58 1.86 -0.58 -0.53
C ALA A 58 3.27 -0.19 -0.97
N ALA A 59 4.28 -0.76 -0.32
CA ALA A 59 5.67 -0.57 -0.67
C ALA A 59 6.43 -1.90 -0.64
N VAL A 60 7.08 -2.23 -1.75
CA VAL A 60 7.86 -3.44 -1.92
C VAL A 60 9.17 -3.16 -2.66
N ALA A 61 10.18 -3.94 -2.35
CA ALA A 61 11.50 -3.91 -2.96
C ALA A 61 11.91 -5.32 -3.36
N ARG A 62 12.98 -5.43 -4.14
CA ARG A 62 13.51 -6.74 -4.54
C ARG A 62 14.06 -7.50 -3.32
N PRO A 63 13.61 -8.74 -3.06
CA PRO A 63 14.19 -9.57 -2.02
C PRO A 63 15.68 -9.84 -2.27
N ARG A 64 16.49 -9.86 -1.21
CA ARG A 64 17.93 -10.11 -1.28
C ARG A 64 18.49 -10.55 0.07
N TYR A 65 19.66 -11.18 0.08
CA TYR A 65 20.35 -11.48 1.33
C TYR A 65 20.87 -10.18 1.98
N ASP A 66 20.71 -10.03 3.31
CA ASP A 66 21.30 -8.96 4.11
C ASP A 66 22.47 -9.52 4.93
N PRO A 67 23.74 -9.28 4.51
CA PRO A 67 24.91 -9.77 5.23
C PRO A 67 25.02 -9.25 6.67
N HIS A 68 24.50 -8.05 6.95
CA HIS A 68 24.57 -7.46 8.29
C HIS A 68 23.63 -8.18 9.25
N ARG A 69 22.44 -8.57 8.79
CA ARG A 69 21.47 -9.33 9.59
C ARG A 69 21.68 -10.84 9.53
N LYS A 70 22.53 -11.31 8.61
CA LYS A 70 22.72 -12.74 8.28
C LYS A 70 21.39 -13.43 7.97
N ALA A 71 20.49 -12.71 7.28
CA ALA A 71 19.13 -13.16 7.01
C ALA A 71 18.64 -12.58 5.67
N ASP A 72 17.61 -13.20 5.11
CA ASP A 72 16.99 -12.72 3.88
C ASP A 72 16.11 -11.50 4.14
N PHE A 73 16.36 -10.43 3.41
CA PHE A 73 15.42 -9.32 3.25
C PHE A 73 14.36 -9.75 2.24
N ASN A 74 13.14 -9.95 2.70
CA ASN A 74 12.02 -10.47 1.91
C ASN A 74 11.38 -9.44 0.95
N GLY A 75 11.91 -8.22 0.86
CA GLY A 75 11.38 -7.18 -0.01
C GLY A 75 10.15 -6.43 0.50
N LYS A 76 9.46 -6.93 1.53
CA LYS A 76 8.21 -6.31 2.03
C LYS A 76 8.54 -5.14 2.95
N ILE A 77 8.19 -3.92 2.55
CA ILE A 77 8.37 -2.73 3.40
C ILE A 77 7.12 -2.50 4.23
N GLY A 78 5.95 -2.42 3.61
CA GLY A 78 4.71 -2.23 4.35
C GLY A 78 3.50 -1.98 3.46
N ILE A 79 2.34 -1.93 4.11
CA ILE A 79 1.07 -1.58 3.51
C ILE A 79 0.24 -0.79 4.53
N TRP A 80 -0.29 0.36 4.12
CA TRP A 80 -0.94 1.32 5.02
C TRP A 80 -2.31 1.74 4.48
N PRO A 81 -3.39 1.57 5.25
CA PRO A 81 -4.71 2.05 4.86
C PRO A 81 -4.81 3.58 5.00
N PHE A 82 -5.44 4.23 4.03
CA PHE A 82 -5.87 5.61 4.15
C PHE A 82 -7.20 5.67 4.91
N VAL A 83 -7.10 5.78 6.24
CA VAL A 83 -8.25 5.82 7.14
C VAL A 83 -8.08 6.86 8.25
N VAL A 84 -9.21 7.29 8.81
CA VAL A 84 -9.30 8.13 10.02
C VAL A 84 -10.28 7.52 11.02
N GLN A 85 -10.00 7.67 12.31
CA GLN A 85 -10.97 7.35 13.36
C GLN A 85 -11.75 8.59 13.76
N GLU A 86 -13.07 8.53 13.64
CA GLU A 86 -13.97 9.61 14.02
C GLU A 86 -15.08 9.10 14.94
N PRO A 87 -15.54 9.90 15.91
CA PRO A 87 -16.68 9.52 16.74
C PRO A 87 -17.96 9.39 15.90
N GLY A 88 -18.71 8.31 16.13
CA GLY A 88 -20.01 8.08 15.52
C GLY A 88 -20.97 9.22 15.83
N LYS A 89 -21.46 9.91 14.78
CA LYS A 89 -22.34 11.09 14.92
C LYS A 89 -23.76 10.74 15.37
N ARG A 90 -24.21 9.49 15.14
CA ARG A 90 -25.55 9.01 15.42
C ARG A 90 -25.49 7.68 16.19
N ASN A 91 -26.50 7.45 17.02
CA ASN A 91 -26.76 6.11 17.55
C ASN A 91 -27.18 5.18 16.40
N SER A 92 -26.76 3.93 16.48
CA SER A 92 -27.23 2.84 15.62
C SER A 92 -27.44 1.60 16.48
N LYS A 93 -28.17 0.61 15.96
CA LYS A 93 -28.38 -0.68 16.64
C LYS A 93 -27.08 -1.33 17.11
N ASN A 94 -25.98 -1.11 16.39
CA ASN A 94 -24.70 -1.76 16.64
C ASN A 94 -23.67 -0.87 17.33
N ARG A 95 -23.92 0.45 17.46
CA ARG A 95 -22.92 1.43 17.95
C ARG A 95 -23.59 2.64 18.61
N GLN A 96 -23.14 3.00 19.80
CA GLN A 96 -23.53 4.24 20.47
C GLN A 96 -22.86 5.46 19.80
N ARG A 97 -23.49 6.62 19.91
CA ARG A 97 -22.93 7.91 19.51
C ARG A 97 -21.64 8.14 20.32
N GLY A 98 -20.60 8.60 19.64
CA GLY A 98 -19.29 8.82 20.25
C GLY A 98 -18.33 7.63 20.12
N THR A 99 -18.80 6.41 19.82
CA THR A 99 -17.90 5.28 19.52
C THR A 99 -17.03 5.62 18.32
N LEU A 100 -15.70 5.46 18.44
CA LEU A 100 -14.77 5.69 17.34
C LEU A 100 -15.04 4.71 16.20
N VAL A 101 -15.17 5.24 14.99
CA VAL A 101 -15.39 4.48 13.77
C VAL A 101 -14.31 4.83 12.77
N THR A 102 -13.65 3.80 12.26
CA THR A 102 -12.68 3.91 11.17
C THR A 102 -13.40 4.13 9.85
N LYS A 103 -13.01 5.18 9.12
CA LYS A 103 -13.56 5.55 7.81
C LYS A 103 -12.44 5.71 6.79
N PRO A 104 -12.69 5.38 5.52
CA PRO A 104 -11.74 5.69 4.46
C PRO A 104 -11.62 7.20 4.29
N VAL A 105 -10.43 7.67 3.98
CA VAL A 105 -10.18 9.07 3.59
C VAL A 105 -9.82 9.14 2.11
N GLU A 106 -10.14 10.27 1.50
CA GLU A 106 -9.63 10.60 0.18
C GLU A 106 -8.13 10.93 0.26
N VAL A 107 -7.36 10.49 -0.73
CA VAL A 107 -5.93 10.79 -0.79
C VAL A 107 -5.73 12.10 -1.53
N THR A 108 -5.54 13.14 -0.74
CA THR A 108 -5.00 14.42 -1.19
C THR A 108 -3.47 14.36 -1.17
N ARG A 109 -2.82 15.37 -1.76
CA ARG A 109 -1.36 15.47 -1.74
C ARG A 109 -0.81 15.50 -0.33
N GLU A 110 -1.45 16.23 0.57
CA GLU A 110 -1.04 16.35 1.97
C GLU A 110 -1.13 15.00 2.69
N VAL A 111 -2.21 14.24 2.46
CA VAL A 111 -2.37 12.89 3.02
C VAL A 111 -1.31 11.94 2.47
N TYR A 112 -0.99 12.04 1.18
CA TYR A 112 0.03 11.23 0.52
C TYR A 112 1.42 11.52 1.08
N VAL A 113 1.88 12.78 1.03
CA VAL A 113 3.18 13.23 1.56
C VAL A 113 3.34 12.82 3.01
N ARG A 114 2.34 13.08 3.86
CA ARG A 114 2.36 12.67 5.27
C ARG A 114 2.52 11.16 5.43
N THR A 115 1.86 10.36 4.60
CA THR A 115 2.00 8.90 4.65
C THR A 115 3.42 8.47 4.25
N ILE A 116 4.02 9.11 3.23
CA ILE A 116 5.41 8.86 2.84
C ILE A 116 6.36 9.20 4.00
N THR A 117 6.21 10.37 4.62
CA THR A 117 7.15 10.87 5.64
C THR A 117 6.98 10.21 7.00
N GLU A 118 5.74 9.99 7.45
CA GLU A 118 5.45 9.44 8.79
C GLU A 118 5.36 7.92 8.83
N LYS A 119 5.15 7.24 7.69
CA LYS A 119 4.98 5.78 7.65
C LYS A 119 6.03 5.09 6.79
N LEU A 120 6.12 5.45 5.51
CA LEU A 120 6.99 4.74 4.57
C LEU A 120 8.47 4.93 4.89
N ILE A 121 8.96 6.17 5.01
CA ILE A 121 10.37 6.44 5.28
C ILE A 121 10.83 5.78 6.58
N PRO A 122 10.10 5.89 7.71
CA PRO A 122 10.44 5.15 8.92
C PRO A 122 10.51 3.63 8.71
N ALA A 123 9.55 3.05 7.99
CA ALA A 123 9.56 1.60 7.70
C ALA A 123 10.73 1.18 6.80
N ILE A 124 11.14 2.02 5.85
CA ILE A 124 12.36 1.82 5.06
C ILE A 124 13.57 1.85 6.00
N LYS A 125 13.68 2.87 6.85
CA LYS A 125 14.81 2.98 7.80
C LYS A 125 14.88 1.77 8.74
N GLU A 126 13.74 1.22 9.13
CA GLU A 126 13.65 0.03 9.96
C GLU A 126 14.04 -1.24 9.21
N LYS A 127 13.47 -1.48 8.02
CA LYS A 127 13.54 -2.79 7.36
C LYS A 127 14.66 -2.91 6.33
N TRP A 128 15.10 -1.81 5.72
CA TRP A 128 16.09 -1.84 4.65
C TRP A 128 17.46 -2.37 5.11
N PRO A 129 18.16 -3.17 4.29
CA PRO A 129 19.50 -3.66 4.59
C PRO A 129 20.50 -2.55 4.93
N ARG A 130 20.99 -2.56 6.18
CA ARG A 130 21.75 -1.45 6.78
C ARG A 130 23.08 -1.18 6.09
N GLY A 131 23.72 -2.22 5.55
CA GLY A 131 24.96 -2.08 4.78
C GLY A 131 24.83 -1.23 3.52
N SER A 132 23.59 -1.03 3.03
CA SER A 132 23.29 -0.24 1.83
C SER A 132 22.61 1.10 2.12
N LYS A 133 22.57 1.56 3.38
CA LYS A 133 21.80 2.78 3.76
C LYS A 133 22.28 4.07 3.09
N THR A 134 23.58 4.16 2.78
CA THR A 134 24.21 5.34 2.15
C THR A 134 24.15 5.28 0.62
N MET A 135 23.89 4.11 0.05
CA MET A 135 23.63 3.95 -1.38
C MET A 135 22.27 4.54 -1.73
N PRO A 136 22.06 4.99 -2.98
CA PRO A 136 20.76 5.50 -3.40
C PRO A 136 19.64 4.49 -3.10
N ILE A 137 18.54 4.98 -2.55
CA ILE A 137 17.29 4.24 -2.35
C ILE A 137 16.20 5.05 -3.02
N LYS A 138 15.64 4.52 -4.10
CA LYS A 138 14.69 5.22 -4.96
C LYS A 138 13.27 4.71 -4.69
N ILE A 139 12.43 5.56 -4.14
CA ILE A 139 11.00 5.32 -4.02
C ILE A 139 10.36 5.71 -5.35
N GLN A 140 9.90 4.72 -6.11
CA GLN A 140 9.27 4.91 -7.40
C GLN A 140 7.75 4.95 -7.26
N GLN A 141 7.16 6.06 -7.69
CA GLN A 141 5.71 6.30 -7.77
C GLN A 141 5.26 6.55 -9.22
N ASP A 142 3.94 6.51 -9.46
CA ASP A 142 3.35 6.97 -10.71
C ASP A 142 3.18 8.50 -10.77
N ASN A 143 2.57 9.02 -11.84
CA ASN A 143 2.34 10.46 -12.03
C ASN A 143 0.92 10.91 -11.65
N ALA A 144 0.25 10.20 -10.73
CA ALA A 144 -1.08 10.58 -10.25
C ALA A 144 -1.05 11.96 -9.59
N ARG A 145 -2.17 12.71 -9.70
CA ARG A 145 -2.27 14.09 -9.19
C ARG A 145 -1.93 14.27 -7.71
N PRO A 146 -2.31 13.34 -6.79
CA PRO A 146 -1.95 13.47 -5.38
C PRO A 146 -0.47 13.24 -5.09
N HIS A 147 0.31 12.70 -6.03
CA HIS A 147 1.69 12.36 -5.76
C HIS A 147 2.57 13.60 -5.57
N CYS A 148 3.59 13.43 -4.76
CA CYS A 148 4.50 14.52 -4.43
C CYS A 148 5.50 14.76 -5.56
N SER A 149 6.10 15.96 -5.57
CA SER A 149 7.24 16.21 -6.46
C SER A 149 8.42 15.37 -6.00
N VAL A 150 9.34 15.04 -6.91
CA VAL A 150 10.61 14.40 -6.52
C VAL A 150 11.43 15.27 -5.55
N ASP A 151 11.20 16.59 -5.60
CA ASP A 151 11.83 17.60 -4.76
C ASP A 151 10.92 18.12 -3.63
N ASP A 152 9.89 17.33 -3.24
CA ASP A 152 9.01 17.72 -2.14
C ASP A 152 9.79 17.94 -0.83
N GLU A 153 9.68 19.14 -0.25
CA GLU A 153 10.55 19.61 0.82
C GLU A 153 10.52 18.69 2.06
N GLU A 154 9.36 18.16 2.42
CA GLU A 154 9.24 17.28 3.58
C GLU A 154 9.94 15.95 3.34
N VAL A 155 9.83 15.41 2.12
CA VAL A 155 10.44 14.14 1.73
C VAL A 155 11.95 14.30 1.57
N VAL A 156 12.41 15.38 0.93
CA VAL A 156 13.84 15.71 0.77
C VAL A 156 14.51 15.96 2.10
N ARG A 157 13.79 16.46 3.11
CA ARG A 157 14.30 16.59 4.48
C ARG A 157 14.35 15.24 5.20
N ALA A 158 13.29 14.44 5.13
CA ALA A 158 13.18 13.19 5.88
C ALA A 158 14.05 12.05 5.33
N GLY A 159 14.23 12.00 4.01
CA GLY A 159 14.92 10.91 3.31
C GLY A 159 16.40 10.77 3.67
N PRO A 160 17.20 11.86 3.60
CA PRO A 160 18.63 11.82 3.90
C PRO A 160 19.02 11.85 5.38
N GLU A 161 18.06 12.16 6.25
CA GLU A 161 18.27 12.28 7.70
C GLU A 161 18.97 11.03 8.27
N ASN A 162 19.97 11.24 9.15
CA ASN A 162 20.79 10.20 9.78
C ASN A 162 21.67 9.38 8.81
N GLY A 163 22.11 10.01 7.71
CA GLY A 163 23.03 9.43 6.74
C GLY A 163 22.38 8.40 5.81
N TRP A 164 21.07 8.51 5.62
CA TRP A 164 20.33 7.76 4.63
C TRP A 164 20.42 8.45 3.26
N ASN A 165 20.08 7.75 2.18
CA ASN A 165 20.07 8.32 0.82
C ASN A 165 18.78 7.93 0.09
N ILE A 166 17.65 8.24 0.72
CA ILE A 166 16.30 7.96 0.21
C ILE A 166 15.83 9.14 -0.65
N LYS A 167 15.34 8.86 -1.86
CA LYS A 167 14.86 9.85 -2.83
C LYS A 167 13.60 9.36 -3.54
N MET A 168 12.73 10.28 -3.92
CA MET A 168 11.58 10.01 -4.77
C MET A 168 11.99 10.03 -6.24
N ILE A 169 11.38 9.17 -7.04
CA ILE A 169 11.45 9.21 -8.51
C ILE A 169 10.06 8.95 -9.08
N CYS A 170 9.79 9.49 -10.27
CA CYS A 170 8.59 9.18 -11.02
C CYS A 170 8.89 8.18 -12.13
N GLN A 171 7.98 7.23 -12.34
CA GLN A 171 8.04 6.37 -13.52
C GLN A 171 7.62 7.13 -14.79
N PRO A 172 8.00 6.66 -15.99
CA PRO A 172 7.51 7.22 -17.24
C PRO A 172 5.96 7.19 -17.30
N PRO A 173 5.32 8.18 -17.94
CA PRO A 173 3.86 8.18 -18.06
C PRO A 173 3.31 6.89 -18.70
N ASN A 174 2.13 6.45 -18.25
CA ASN A 174 1.41 5.27 -18.78
C ASN A 174 2.24 3.97 -18.81
N SER A 175 3.04 3.73 -17.78
CA SER A 175 3.97 2.60 -17.71
C SER A 175 3.70 1.69 -16.49
N PRO A 176 2.48 1.12 -16.35
CA PRO A 176 2.13 0.28 -15.19
C PRO A 176 3.01 -0.98 -15.09
N ASP A 177 3.52 -1.49 -16.23
CA ASP A 177 4.40 -2.67 -16.27
C ASP A 177 5.75 -2.45 -15.57
N PHE A 178 6.08 -1.21 -15.21
CA PHE A 178 7.27 -0.87 -14.43
C PHE A 178 7.03 -0.92 -12.92
N ASN A 179 5.84 -1.33 -12.48
CA ASN A 179 5.48 -1.49 -11.08
C ASN A 179 5.04 -2.92 -10.77
N VAL A 180 5.82 -3.62 -9.96
CA VAL A 180 5.53 -5.00 -9.56
C VAL A 180 4.21 -5.13 -8.75
N LEU A 181 3.76 -4.03 -8.13
CA LEU A 181 2.51 -4.02 -7.35
C LEU A 181 1.28 -4.24 -8.22
N ASP A 182 1.23 -3.56 -9.38
CA ASP A 182 0.13 -3.61 -10.34
C ASP A 182 0.02 -4.95 -11.06
N LEU A 183 1.17 -5.55 -11.39
CA LEU A 183 1.22 -6.79 -12.17
C LEU A 183 0.51 -7.93 -11.44
N ASP A 184 0.87 -8.21 -10.18
CA ASP A 184 0.40 -9.43 -9.50
C ASP A 184 0.10 -9.28 -8.01
N PHE A 185 0.90 -8.50 -7.26
CA PHE A 185 0.83 -8.48 -5.79
C PHE A 185 -0.55 -8.08 -5.29
N PHE A 186 -1.09 -7.02 -5.84
CA PHE A 186 -2.38 -6.49 -5.44
C PHE A 186 -3.55 -7.43 -5.70
N ASN A 187 -3.51 -8.14 -6.83
CA ASN A 187 -4.55 -9.12 -7.17
C ASN A 187 -4.47 -10.33 -6.24
N ALA A 188 -3.26 -10.79 -5.91
CA ALA A 188 -3.03 -11.86 -4.95
C ALA A 188 -3.53 -11.49 -3.54
N ILE A 189 -3.14 -10.31 -3.06
CA ILE A 189 -3.58 -9.73 -1.77
C ILE A 189 -5.12 -9.67 -1.73
N GLN A 190 -5.77 -9.02 -2.70
CA GLN A 190 -7.24 -8.90 -2.70
C GLN A 190 -7.95 -10.27 -2.71
N SER A 191 -7.40 -11.24 -3.44
CA SER A 191 -7.92 -12.62 -3.48
C SER A 191 -7.83 -13.33 -2.14
N LEU A 192 -6.69 -13.21 -1.44
CA LEU A 192 -6.50 -13.78 -0.09
C LEU A 192 -7.46 -13.15 0.92
N GLN A 193 -7.64 -11.83 0.88
CA GLN A 193 -8.58 -11.12 1.74
C GLN A 193 -10.02 -11.62 1.59
N HIS A 194 -10.43 -12.01 0.38
CA HIS A 194 -11.77 -12.54 0.13
C HIS A 194 -11.96 -13.98 0.60
N LYS A 195 -10.89 -14.68 0.97
CA LYS A 195 -10.97 -15.99 1.64
C LYS A 195 -11.16 -15.84 3.15
N GLU A 196 -10.87 -14.66 3.69
CA GLU A 196 -11.03 -14.36 5.12
C GLU A 196 -12.39 -13.70 5.40
N SER A 197 -13.00 -14.04 6.52
CA SER A 197 -14.29 -13.48 6.97
C SER A 197 -14.13 -12.10 7.60
N ARG A 198 -13.65 -11.11 6.83
CA ARG A 198 -13.50 -9.73 7.31
C ARG A 198 -14.83 -8.99 7.21
N THR A 199 -15.28 -8.40 8.32
CA THR A 199 -16.64 -7.81 8.43
C THR A 199 -16.64 -6.30 8.46
N ASN A 200 -15.49 -5.67 8.71
CA ASN A 200 -15.36 -4.23 8.83
C ASN A 200 -13.96 -3.73 8.37
N ILE A 201 -13.78 -2.41 8.37
CA ILE A 201 -12.52 -1.77 7.93
C ILE A 201 -11.36 -2.08 8.88
N ASP A 202 -11.62 -2.20 10.18
CA ASP A 202 -10.59 -2.50 11.17
C ASP A 202 -10.04 -3.92 10.97
N ASP A 203 -10.91 -4.91 10.77
CA ASP A 203 -10.52 -6.28 10.40
C ASP A 203 -9.65 -6.25 9.12
N MET A 204 -10.08 -5.46 8.14
CA MET A 204 -9.35 -5.31 6.89
C MET A 204 -7.98 -4.67 7.11
N ALA A 205 -7.84 -3.67 7.97
CA ALA A 205 -6.59 -2.97 8.26
C ALA A 205 -5.61 -3.78 9.12
N VAL A 206 -6.12 -4.58 10.06
CA VAL A 206 -5.29 -5.40 10.98
C VAL A 206 -4.68 -6.60 10.28
N GLY A 207 -5.43 -7.25 9.37
CA GLY A 207 -4.97 -8.46 8.67
C GLY A 207 -3.75 -8.30 7.77
N TRP A 208 -3.25 -7.07 7.55
CA TRP A 208 -2.08 -6.79 6.71
C TRP A 208 -0.86 -6.25 7.48
N ARG A 209 -0.91 -6.19 8.81
CA ARG A 209 0.16 -5.62 9.64
C ARG A 209 1.29 -6.61 9.98
N ASN A 210 1.23 -7.84 9.48
CA ASN A 210 2.18 -8.92 9.80
C ASN A 210 3.12 -9.23 8.64
#